data_AF-A0A949RTI2-F1
#
_entry.id   AF-A0A949RTI2-F1
#
_cell.length_a   1.000
_cell.length_b   1.000
_cell.length_c   1.000
_cell.angle_alpha   90.00
_cell.angle_beta   90.00
_cell.angle_gamma   90.00
#
_symmetry.space_group_name_H-M   'P 1'
#
loop_
_entity.id
_entity.type
_entity.pdbx_description
1 polymer ?
#
loop_
_entity_poly.entity_id
_entity_poly.type
_entity_poly.pdbx_seq_one_letter_code
_entity_poly.pdbx_strand_id
1 'polypeptide(L)'
;MDVLTQIPINLAAIREERGLSLRQIAEFTKIRTSWLAAIEEGRWGELPGGIYRRSYIRQYARATGVNEGELLACCPPHLLAEA
;
A
#
# COMPACT_ATOMS: atom_id res chain seq x y z
N MET A 1 -22.89 -5.21 4.54
CA MET A 1 -21.99 -4.80 5.63
C MET A 1 -20.75 -5.65 5.49
N ASP A 2 -19.74 -5.16 4.76
CA ASP A 2 -18.52 -5.92 4.53
C ASP A 2 -17.57 -5.63 5.70
N VAL A 3 -17.29 -6.64 6.53
CA VAL A 3 -16.60 -6.49 7.83
C VAL A 3 -15.10 -6.79 7.71
N LEU A 4 -14.53 -6.85 6.50
CA LEU A 4 -13.17 -7.38 6.27
C LEU A 4 -12.19 -6.43 5.56
N THR A 5 -12.48 -5.14 5.43
CA THR A 5 -11.58 -4.17 4.76
C THR A 5 -10.90 -3.18 5.71
N GLN A 6 -10.88 -3.44 7.01
CA GLN A 6 -10.22 -2.53 7.94
C GLN A 6 -8.72 -2.81 7.95
N ILE A 7 -7.92 -1.88 7.43
CA ILE A 7 -6.48 -1.89 7.67
C ILE A 7 -6.31 -1.66 9.18
N PRO A 8 -5.80 -2.63 9.96
CA PRO A 8 -5.69 -2.49 11.41
C PRO A 8 -4.60 -1.49 11.82
N ILE A 9 -3.76 -1.09 10.86
CA ILE A 9 -2.59 -0.24 11.03
C ILE A 9 -2.78 1.09 10.29
N ASN A 10 -2.58 2.22 10.96
CA ASN A 10 -2.68 3.54 10.33
C ASN A 10 -1.39 3.84 9.55
N LEU A 11 -1.38 3.51 8.26
CA LEU A 11 -0.20 3.66 7.40
C LEU A 11 0.21 5.11 7.18
N ALA A 12 -0.74 6.05 7.17
CA ALA A 12 -0.47 7.47 7.05
C ALA A 12 0.27 7.99 8.30
N ALA A 13 -0.23 7.66 9.49
CA ALA A 13 0.42 8.02 10.74
C ALA A 13 1.85 7.48 10.81
N ILE A 14 2.06 6.21 10.44
CA ILE A 14 3.39 5.59 10.41
C ILE A 14 4.33 6.29 9.42
N ARG A 15 3.84 6.65 8.23
CA ARG A 15 4.63 7.40 7.26
C ARG A 15 5.02 8.77 7.82
N GLU A 16 4.09 9.45 8.48
CA GLU A 16 4.27 10.79 9.06
C GLU A 16 5.22 10.79 10.25
N GLU A 17 5.14 9.79 11.14
CA GLU A 17 6.10 9.56 12.24
C GLU A 17 7.54 9.40 11.73
N ARG A 18 7.69 8.92 10.48
CA ARG A 18 8.98 8.77 9.81
C ARG A 18 9.41 10.01 9.03
N GLY A 19 8.64 11.09 9.08
CA GLY A 19 8.94 12.35 8.41
C GLY A 19 8.88 12.25 6.87
N LEU A 20 8.16 11.27 6.33
CA LEU A 20 8.05 11.04 4.89
C LEU A 20 6.76 11.63 4.33
N SER A 21 6.86 12.33 3.21
CA SER A 21 5.71 12.69 2.37
C SER A 21 5.47 11.63 1.30
N LEU A 22 4.22 11.51 0.82
CA LEU A 22 3.91 10.66 -0.34
C LEU A 22 4.74 11.07 -1.58
N ARG A 23 5.05 12.35 -1.73
CA ARG A 23 5.90 12.85 -2.83
C ARG A 23 7.33 12.31 -2.73
N GLN A 24 7.94 12.33 -1.55
CA GLN A 24 9.27 11.75 -1.35
C GLN A 24 9.26 10.26 -1.69
N ILE A 25 8.25 9.51 -1.24
CA ILE A 25 8.09 8.09 -1.59
C ILE A 25 7.97 7.88 -3.11
N ALA A 26 7.15 8.71 -3.77
CA ALA A 26 6.98 8.67 -5.22
C ALA A 26 8.29 8.95 -5.97
N GLU A 27 9.14 9.86 -5.47
CA GLU A 27 10.40 10.22 -6.11
C GLU A 27 11.39 9.05 -6.21
N PHE A 28 11.49 8.20 -5.18
CA PHE A 28 12.39 7.05 -5.20
C PHE A 28 11.75 5.74 -5.68
N THR A 29 10.45 5.51 -5.46
CA THR A 29 9.76 4.30 -5.94
C THR A 29 9.24 4.40 -7.37
N LYS A 30 9.09 5.63 -7.89
CA LYS A 30 8.40 5.95 -9.16
C LYS A 30 6.92 5.55 -9.18
N ILE A 31 6.32 5.30 -8.01
CA ILE A 31 4.89 5.04 -7.86
C ILE A 31 4.15 6.38 -7.79
N ARG A 32 3.01 6.49 -8.46
CA ARG A 32 2.16 7.70 -8.39
C ARG A 32 1.67 7.92 -6.96
N THR A 33 1.69 9.16 -6.48
CA THR A 33 1.19 9.54 -5.15
C THR A 33 -0.25 9.09 -4.90
N SER A 34 -1.10 9.09 -5.94
CA SER A 34 -2.48 8.59 -5.86
C SER A 34 -2.57 7.10 -5.51
N TRP A 35 -1.64 6.27 -5.97
CA TRP A 35 -1.60 4.85 -5.62
C TRP A 35 -1.00 4.61 -4.24
N LEU A 36 -0.06 5.45 -3.81
CA LEU A 36 0.45 5.39 -2.43
C LEU A 36 -0.65 5.77 -1.43
N ALA A 37 -1.45 6.80 -1.72
CA ALA A 37 -2.63 7.14 -0.93
C ALA A 37 -3.66 6.00 -0.93
N ALA A 38 -3.93 5.38 -2.09
CA ALA A 38 -4.82 4.23 -2.17
C ALA A 38 -4.35 3.04 -1.30
N ILE A 39 -3.04 2.84 -1.14
CA ILE A 39 -2.49 1.84 -0.20
C ILE A 39 -2.81 2.23 1.25
N GLU A 40 -2.60 3.51 1.62
CA GLU A 40 -2.91 4.00 2.97
C GLU A 40 -4.39 3.84 3.33
N GLU A 41 -5.27 4.03 2.35
CA GLU A 41 -6.72 4.05 2.53
C GLU A 41 -7.39 2.69 2.22
N GLY A 42 -6.59 1.67 1.89
CA GLY A 42 -7.10 0.32 1.58
C GLY A 42 -7.94 0.23 0.31
N ARG A 43 -7.80 1.20 -0.60
CA ARG A 43 -8.47 1.20 -1.90
C ARG A 43 -7.71 0.34 -2.91
N TRP A 44 -7.57 -0.95 -2.58
CA TRP A 44 -6.77 -1.91 -3.33
C TRP A 44 -7.17 -2.05 -4.82
N GLY A 45 -8.44 -1.83 -5.13
CA GLY A 45 -8.99 -1.86 -6.48
C GLY A 45 -8.50 -0.72 -7.39
N GLU A 46 -8.00 0.38 -6.83
CA GLU A 46 -7.44 1.51 -7.59
C GLU A 46 -6.00 1.26 -8.05
N LEU A 47 -5.30 0.32 -7.42
CA LEU A 47 -3.97 -0.07 -7.86
C LEU A 47 -4.05 -0.85 -9.18
N PRO A 48 -3.03 -0.71 -10.06
CA PRO A 48 -2.92 -1.56 -11.24
C PRO A 48 -2.90 -3.03 -10.85
N GLY A 49 -3.67 -3.86 -11.54
CA GLY A 49 -3.79 -5.29 -11.25
C GLY A 49 -2.50 -6.09 -11.46
N GLY A 50 -2.57 -7.38 -11.12
CA GLY A 50 -1.50 -8.36 -11.33
C GLY A 50 -0.22 -8.03 -10.56
N ILE A 51 0.93 -8.23 -11.22
CA ILE A 51 2.28 -8.11 -10.62
C ILE A 51 2.53 -6.72 -10.02
N TYR A 52 1.94 -5.67 -10.61
CA TYR A 52 2.16 -4.29 -10.16
C TYR A 52 1.56 -4.01 -8.79
N ARG A 53 0.34 -4.46 -8.49
CA ARG A 53 -0.29 -4.28 -7.17
C ARG A 53 0.61 -4.80 -6.06
N ARG A 54 1.06 -6.05 -6.19
CA ARG A 54 1.93 -6.71 -5.22
C ARG A 54 3.27 -5.99 -5.10
N SER A 55 3.85 -5.55 -6.22
CA SER A 55 5.10 -4.78 -6.22
C SER A 55 4.96 -3.45 -5.48
N TYR A 56 3.89 -2.70 -5.74
CA TYR A 56 3.67 -1.37 -5.14
C TYR A 56 3.41 -1.46 -3.64
N ILE A 57 2.65 -2.45 -3.18
CA ILE A 57 2.43 -2.70 -1.76
C ILE A 57 3.76 -2.97 -1.05
N ARG A 58 4.62 -3.83 -1.62
CA ARG A 58 5.95 -4.11 -1.05
C ARG A 58 6.86 -2.88 -1.04
N GLN A 59 6.85 -2.11 -2.12
CA GLN A 59 7.64 -0.88 -2.21
C GLN A 59 7.21 0.15 -1.16
N TYR A 60 5.90 0.32 -0.93
CA TYR A 60 5.40 1.18 0.15
C TYR A 60 5.79 0.65 1.53
N ALA A 61 5.65 -0.66 1.76
CA ALA A 61 6.08 -1.29 3.00
C ALA A 61 7.56 -1.06 3.28
N ARG A 62 8.45 -1.19 2.29
CA ARG A 62 9.89 -0.88 2.43
C ARG A 62 10.17 0.60 2.66
N ALA A 63 9.50 1.47 1.90
CA ALA A 63 9.64 2.91 1.97
C ALA A 63 9.34 3.45 3.36
N THR A 64 8.32 2.89 3.99
CA THR A 64 7.95 3.23 5.35
C THR A 64 8.78 2.40 6.32
N GLY A 65 8.98 1.10 6.11
CA GLY A 65 9.53 0.17 7.11
C GLY A 65 8.42 -0.59 7.85
N VAL A 66 7.24 -0.70 7.25
CA VAL A 66 6.21 -1.66 7.66
C VAL A 66 6.61 -3.05 7.16
N ASN A 67 6.22 -4.10 7.87
CA ASN A 67 6.47 -5.46 7.40
C ASN A 67 5.72 -5.73 6.08
N GLU A 68 6.42 -6.18 5.05
CA GLU A 68 5.82 -6.45 3.73
C GLU A 68 4.71 -7.50 3.78
N GLY A 69 4.91 -8.56 4.59
CA GLY A 69 3.95 -9.66 4.72
C GLY A 69 2.67 -9.22 5.40
N GLU A 70 2.78 -8.45 6.48
CA GLU A 70 1.62 -7.88 7.20
C GLU A 70 0.81 -6.95 6.29
N LEU A 71 1.48 -6.07 5.55
CA LEU A 71 0.77 -5.15 4.65
C LEU A 71 0.15 -5.88 3.45
N LEU A 72 0.83 -6.89 2.89
CA LEU A 72 0.25 -7.72 1.83
C LEU A 72 -0.98 -8.49 2.30
N ALA A 73 -0.99 -8.97 3.54
CA ALA A 73 -2.13 -9.67 4.12
C ALA A 73 -3.38 -8.78 4.27
N CYS A 74 -3.20 -7.45 4.31
CA CYS A 74 -4.31 -6.50 4.31
C CYS A 74 -5.00 -6.35 2.94
N CYS A 75 -4.32 -6.73 1.86
CA CYS A 75 -4.90 -6.72 0.51
C CYS A 75 -5.67 -8.04 0.26
N PRO A 76 -6.94 -7.99 -0.18
CA PRO A 76 -7.72 -9.18 -0.49
C PRO A 76 -6.98 -10.13 -1.45
N PRO A 77 -6.87 -11.43 -1.15
CA PRO A 77 -6.07 -12.37 -1.94
C PRO A 77 -6.46 -12.43 -3.42
N HIS A 78 -7.75 -12.28 -3.75
CA HIS A 78 -8.24 -12.27 -5.13
C HIS A 78 -7.73 -11.09 -5.95
N LEU A 79 -7.32 -9.99 -5.31
CA LEU A 79 -6.66 -8.86 -5.96
C LEU A 79 -5.15 -9.10 -6.15
N LEU A 80 -4.55 -10.06 -5.47
CA LEU A 80 -3.14 -10.41 -5.64
C LEU A 80 -2.91 -11.56 -6.63
N ALA A 81 -3.98 -12.21 -7.07
CA ALA A 81 -3.93 -13.26 -8.09
C ALA A 81 -3.55 -12.66 -9.46
N GLU A 82 -2.71 -13.38 -10.18
CA GLU A 82 -2.31 -13.03 -11.54
C GLU A 82 -3.48 -13.35 -12.49
N ALA A 83 -3.78 -12.42 -13.38
CA ALA A 83 -4.54 -12.67 -14.61
C ALA A 83 -3.54 -12.84 -15.75
#